data_AF-A0A538R061-F1
#
_entry.id   AF-A0A538R061-F1
#
_cell.length_a   1.000
_cell.length_b   1.000
_cell.length_c   1.000
_cell.angle_alpha   90.00
_cell.angle_beta   90.00
_cell.angle_gamma   90.00
#
_symmetry.space_group_name_H-M   'P 1'
#
loop_
_entity.id
_entity.type
_entity.pdbx_description
1 polymer ?
#
loop_
_entity_poly.entity_id
_entity_poly.type
_entity_poly.pdbx_seq_one_letter_code
_entity_poly.pdbx_strand_id
1 'polypeptide(L)'
;MFATQTEAKLFFVGKVLAQAHAEQMGLSAAEQAMLSWSESDPAFTPDPALVEQLATEISDDDYETKVAGLLERSYQRDLKSDGAARDGYRKAYSMLAQGDHYLLVMIRRALGRHLRPWWALWR
;
A
#
# COMPACT_ATOMS: atom_id res chain seq x y z
N MET A 1 5.74 -12.83 10.42
CA MET A 1 6.96 -12.68 9.58
C MET A 1 6.48 -12.78 8.15
N PHE A 2 6.90 -11.87 7.27
CA PHE A 2 6.53 -11.91 5.85
C PHE A 2 7.59 -12.71 5.12
N ALA A 3 7.22 -13.85 4.54
CA ALA A 3 8.14 -14.72 3.80
C ALA A 3 8.23 -14.34 2.32
N THR A 4 7.21 -13.67 1.78
CA THR A 4 7.11 -13.34 0.36
C THR A 4 6.62 -11.91 0.12
N GLN A 5 6.89 -11.38 -1.08
CA GLN A 5 6.35 -10.08 -1.52
C GLN A 5 4.80 -10.10 -1.55
N THR A 6 4.19 -11.23 -1.94
CA THR A 6 2.74 -11.40 -1.96
C THR A 6 2.13 -11.23 -0.57
N GLU A 7 2.70 -11.84 0.47
CA GLU A 7 2.21 -11.67 1.85
C GLU A 7 2.33 -10.21 2.32
N ALA A 8 3.45 -9.55 1.99
CA ALA A 8 3.65 -8.15 2.33
C ALA A 8 2.66 -7.23 1.57
N LYS A 9 2.38 -7.53 0.30
CA LYS A 9 1.37 -6.83 -0.52
C LYS A 9 -0.01 -6.97 0.10
N LEU A 10 -0.45 -8.20 0.36
CA LEU A 10 -1.74 -8.49 0.98
C LEU A 10 -1.91 -7.82 2.35
N PHE A 11 -0.83 -7.71 3.13
CA PHE A 11 -0.86 -6.93 4.36
C PHE A 11 -1.25 -5.47 4.12
N PHE A 12 -0.57 -4.76 3.22
CA PHE A 12 -0.89 -3.35 2.95
C PHE A 12 -2.25 -3.17 2.26
N VAL A 13 -2.60 -4.04 1.30
CA VAL A 13 -3.94 -4.06 0.67
C VAL A 13 -5.01 -4.20 1.74
N GLY A 14 -4.86 -5.15 2.66
CA GLY A 14 -5.78 -5.34 3.77
C GLY A 14 -5.89 -4.11 4.67
N LYS A 15 -4.77 -3.42 4.94
CA LYS A 15 -4.78 -2.16 5.72
C LYS A 15 -5.53 -1.03 5.04
N VAL A 16 -5.41 -0.90 3.72
CA VAL A 16 -6.14 0.09 2.92
C VAL A 16 -7.63 -0.24 2.92
N LEU A 17 -8.00 -1.47 2.56
CA LEU A 17 -9.40 -1.88 2.48
C LEU A 17 -10.12 -1.78 3.83
N ALA A 18 -9.48 -2.21 4.92
CA ALA A 18 -10.05 -2.10 6.25
C ALA A 18 -10.24 -0.64 6.69
N GLN A 19 -9.35 0.27 6.30
CA GLN A 19 -9.51 1.69 6.59
C GLN A 19 -10.60 2.33 5.72
N ALA A 20 -10.62 2.03 4.43
CA ALA A 20 -11.64 2.47 3.48
C ALA A 20 -13.05 2.09 3.96
N HIS A 21 -13.21 0.83 4.38
CA HIS A 21 -14.46 0.33 4.96
C HIS A 21 -14.81 1.05 6.27
N ALA A 22 -13.84 1.25 7.17
CA ALA A 22 -14.07 1.94 8.44
C ALA A 22 -14.50 3.41 8.25
N GLU A 23 -14.07 4.06 7.16
CA GLU A 23 -14.43 5.44 6.81
C GLU A 23 -15.65 5.54 5.92
N GLN A 24 -16.30 4.41 5.58
CA GLN A 24 -17.41 4.33 4.62
C GLN A 24 -17.04 4.92 3.24
N MET A 25 -15.74 4.95 2.91
CA MET A 25 -15.18 5.39 1.64
C MET A 25 -14.68 4.19 0.87
N GLY A 26 -15.61 3.41 0.30
CA GLY A 26 -15.29 2.24 -0.52
C GLY A 26 -14.35 2.58 -1.67
N LEU A 27 -13.52 1.60 -2.05
CA LEU A 27 -12.73 1.66 -3.27
C LEU A 27 -13.50 1.03 -4.43
N SER A 28 -13.43 1.63 -5.62
CA SER A 28 -13.97 1.04 -6.84
C SER A 28 -13.23 -0.27 -7.18
N ALA A 29 -13.80 -1.10 -8.05
CA ALA A 29 -13.13 -2.33 -8.48
C ALA A 29 -11.78 -2.04 -9.14
N ALA A 30 -11.70 -0.96 -9.92
CA ALA A 30 -10.47 -0.49 -10.56
C ALA A 30 -9.43 -0.06 -9.51
N GLU A 31 -9.84 0.73 -8.51
CA GLU A 31 -8.95 1.14 -7.41
C GLU A 31 -8.42 -0.09 -6.63
N GLN A 32 -9.27 -1.07 -6.34
CA GLN A 32 -8.86 -2.28 -5.61
C GLN A 32 -7.89 -3.14 -6.42
N ALA A 33 -8.13 -3.29 -7.73
CA ALA A 33 -7.21 -4.01 -8.61
C ALA A 33 -5.84 -3.33 -8.68
N MET A 34 -5.83 -2.00 -8.73
CA MET A 34 -4.61 -1.21 -8.82
C MET A 34 -3.73 -1.31 -7.55
N LEU A 35 -4.30 -1.59 -6.38
CA LEU A 35 -3.51 -1.87 -5.17
C LEU A 35 -2.61 -3.10 -5.30
N SER A 36 -2.92 -4.03 -6.21
CA SER A 36 -2.18 -5.28 -6.41
C SER A 36 -1.15 -5.22 -7.53
N TRP A 37 -1.04 -4.07 -8.21
CA TRP A 37 -0.24 -3.89 -9.42
C TRP A 37 1.26 -4.03 -9.18
N SER A 38 1.91 -4.78 -10.09
CA SER A 38 3.36 -4.93 -10.21
C SER A 38 3.70 -5.23 -11.68
N GLU A 39 4.81 -4.67 -12.17
CA GLU A 39 5.27 -4.87 -13.54
C GLU A 39 5.97 -6.24 -13.71
N SER A 40 6.70 -6.69 -12.69
CA SER A 40 7.53 -7.89 -12.75
C SER A 40 6.98 -9.10 -11.99
N ASP A 41 5.84 -8.99 -11.29
CA ASP A 41 5.23 -10.11 -10.56
C ASP A 41 4.55 -11.08 -11.54
N PRO A 42 5.11 -12.29 -11.78
CA PRO A 42 4.54 -13.23 -12.73
C PRO A 42 3.20 -13.82 -12.26
N ALA A 43 2.85 -13.65 -10.97
CA ALA A 43 1.55 -14.04 -10.44
C ALA A 43 0.50 -12.92 -10.60
N PHE A 44 0.89 -11.76 -11.11
CA PHE A 44 -0.01 -10.65 -11.40
C PHE A 44 -0.25 -10.53 -12.91
N THR A 45 -1.51 -10.65 -13.30
CA THR A 45 -1.95 -10.34 -14.67
C THR A 45 -2.82 -9.08 -14.61
N PRO A 46 -2.35 -7.93 -15.11
CA PRO A 46 -3.18 -6.73 -15.14
C PRO A 46 -4.38 -6.95 -16.06
N ASP A 47 -5.56 -6.53 -15.63
CA ASP A 47 -6.71 -6.38 -16.50
C ASP A 47 -6.67 -4.98 -17.14
N PRO A 48 -6.40 -4.88 -18.46
CA PRO A 48 -6.30 -3.59 -19.13
C PRO A 48 -7.57 -2.74 -18.98
N ALA A 49 -8.75 -3.37 -18.91
CA ALA A 49 -10.02 -2.66 -18.78
C ALA A 49 -10.11 -1.93 -17.42
N LEU A 50 -9.59 -2.53 -16.35
CA LEU A 50 -9.56 -1.89 -15.03
C LEU A 50 -8.52 -0.76 -14.96
N VAL A 51 -7.41 -0.88 -15.68
CA VAL A 51 -6.40 0.20 -15.79
C VAL A 51 -7.00 1.41 -16.51
N GLU A 52 -7.64 1.19 -17.66
CA GLU A 52 -8.31 2.24 -18.42
C GLU A 52 -9.45 2.87 -17.62
N GLN A 53 -10.26 2.04 -16.95
CA GLN A 53 -11.34 2.52 -16.10
C GLN A 53 -10.81 3.44 -14.99
N LEU A 54 -9.74 3.06 -14.29
CA LEU A 54 -9.17 3.90 -13.24
C LEU A 54 -8.78 5.28 -13.79
N ALA A 55 -8.10 5.32 -14.94
CA ALA A 55 -7.67 6.57 -15.57
C ALA A 55 -8.85 7.49 -15.96
N THR A 56 -10.04 6.94 -16.17
CA THR A 56 -11.27 7.73 -16.38
C THR A 56 -11.95 8.17 -15.08
N GLU A 57 -11.79 7.42 -14.00
CA GLU A 57 -12.45 7.65 -12.71
C GLU A 57 -11.71 8.66 -11.83
N ILE A 58 -10.38 8.63 -11.86
CA ILE A 58 -9.53 9.38 -10.92
C ILE A 58 -8.16 9.63 -11.54
N SER A 59 -7.56 10.78 -11.22
CA SER A 59 -6.17 11.05 -11.61
C SER A 59 -5.20 10.20 -10.79
N ASP A 60 -4.02 9.90 -11.34
CA ASP A 60 -2.99 9.15 -10.62
C ASP A 60 -2.64 9.82 -9.27
N ASP A 61 -2.48 11.15 -9.23
CA ASP A 61 -2.14 11.87 -7.99
C ASP A 61 -3.29 11.84 -6.96
N ASP A 62 -4.55 11.94 -7.40
CA ASP A 62 -5.70 11.84 -6.50
C ASP A 62 -5.84 10.43 -5.92
N TYR A 63 -5.63 9.39 -6.75
CA TYR A 63 -5.62 8.01 -6.32
C TYR A 63 -4.50 7.74 -5.32
N GLU A 64 -3.28 8.16 -5.64
CA GLU A 64 -2.13 8.04 -4.75
C GLU A 64 -2.36 8.77 -3.42
N THR A 65 -2.93 9.97 -3.47
CA THR A 65 -3.28 10.76 -2.28
C THR A 65 -4.32 10.04 -1.43
N LYS A 66 -5.36 9.51 -2.05
CA LYS A 66 -6.44 8.78 -1.37
C LYS A 66 -5.88 7.55 -0.65
N VAL A 67 -5.13 6.71 -1.36
CA VAL A 67 -4.54 5.47 -0.80
C VAL A 67 -3.49 5.79 0.27
N ALA A 68 -2.65 6.80 0.06
CA ALA A 68 -1.67 7.23 1.06
C ALA A 68 -2.36 7.72 2.35
N GLY A 69 -3.42 8.51 2.24
CA GLY A 69 -4.19 8.96 3.40
C GLY A 69 -4.83 7.80 4.17
N LEU A 70 -5.39 6.81 3.46
CA LEU A 70 -5.92 5.59 4.08
C LEU A 70 -4.82 4.80 4.82
N LEU A 71 -3.64 4.64 4.20
CA LEU A 71 -2.50 3.98 4.85
C LEU A 71 -2.03 4.70 6.11
N GLU A 72 -1.93 6.03 6.06
CA GLU A 72 -1.51 6.83 7.21
C GLU A 72 -2.48 6.68 8.38
N ARG A 73 -3.79 6.80 8.14
CA ARG A 73 -4.81 6.66 9.19
C ARG A 73 -4.87 5.24 9.74
N SER A 74 -4.75 4.23 8.88
CA SER A 74 -4.66 2.83 9.28
C SER A 74 -3.45 2.59 10.19
N TYR A 75 -2.28 3.12 9.83
CA TYR A 75 -1.06 3.05 10.63
C TYR A 75 -1.21 3.73 12.00
N GLN A 76 -1.75 4.95 12.05
CA GLN A 76 -1.95 5.67 13.31
C GLN A 76 -2.94 4.96 14.24
N ARG A 77 -4.00 4.36 13.67
CA ARG A 77 -4.96 3.56 14.44
C ARG A 77 -4.28 2.32 15.04
N ASP A 78 -3.50 1.61 14.24
CA ASP A 78 -2.81 0.41 14.71
C ASP A 78 -1.78 0.72 15.80
N LEU A 79 -1.02 1.82 15.67
CA LEU A 79 -0.06 2.25 16.70
C LEU A 79 -0.71 2.58 18.04
N LYS A 80 -1.94 3.10 18.04
CA LYS A 80 -2.69 3.38 19.28
C LYS A 80 -3.11 2.10 19.99
N SER A 81 -3.36 1.02 19.23
CA SER A 81 -3.82 -0.26 19.76
C SER A 81 -2.66 -1.21 20.11
N ASP A 82 -1.56 -1.16 19.37
CA ASP A 82 -0.40 -2.02 19.54
C ASP A 82 0.90 -1.26 19.22
N GLY A 83 1.73 -1.05 20.25
CA GLY A 83 3.03 -0.40 20.11
C GLY A 83 4.01 -1.16 19.20
N ALA A 84 3.82 -2.48 19.01
CA ALA A 84 4.63 -3.30 18.13
C ALA A 84 4.18 -3.24 16.66
N ALA A 85 3.03 -2.62 16.35
CA ALA A 85 2.53 -2.52 14.98
C ALA A 85 3.54 -1.87 14.03
N ARG A 86 4.34 -0.91 14.52
CA ARG A 86 5.41 -0.28 13.75
C ARG A 86 6.36 -1.30 13.12
N ASP A 87 6.74 -2.34 13.85
CA ASP A 87 7.68 -3.34 13.36
C ASP A 87 7.04 -4.26 12.31
N GLY A 88 5.74 -4.53 12.43
CA GLY A 88 4.97 -5.22 11.40
C GLY A 88 5.01 -4.47 10.07
N TYR A 89 4.67 -3.17 10.08
CA TYR A 89 4.71 -2.32 8.89
C TYR A 89 6.12 -2.23 8.29
N ARG A 90 7.15 -2.11 9.12
CA ARG A 90 8.56 -2.07 8.65
C ARG A 90 8.96 -3.36 7.96
N LYS A 91 8.67 -4.52 8.57
CA LYS A 91 8.98 -5.84 7.98
C LYS A 91 8.24 -6.06 6.67
N ALA A 92 6.97 -5.67 6.59
CA ALA A 92 6.19 -5.73 5.35
C ALA A 92 6.81 -4.84 4.28
N TYR A 93 7.12 -3.57 4.60
CA TYR A 93 7.73 -2.64 3.66
C TYR A 93 9.08 -3.14 3.14
N SER A 94 9.96 -3.63 4.02
CA SER A 94 11.26 -4.17 3.62
C SER A 94 11.16 -5.39 2.70
N MET A 95 10.14 -6.23 2.87
CA MET A 95 9.89 -7.35 1.96
C MET A 95 9.30 -6.87 0.63
N LEU A 96 8.28 -6.02 0.66
CA LEU A 96 7.62 -5.50 -0.53
C LEU A 96 8.57 -4.66 -1.41
N ALA A 97 9.47 -3.90 -0.79
CA ALA A 97 10.43 -3.03 -1.48
C ALA A 97 11.53 -3.79 -2.26
N GLN A 98 11.52 -5.13 -2.23
CA GLN A 98 12.38 -5.97 -3.09
C GLN A 98 11.81 -6.15 -4.50
N GLY A 99 10.54 -5.76 -4.72
CA GLY A 99 9.89 -5.73 -6.04
C GLY A 99 9.54 -4.32 -6.47
N ASP A 100 8.63 -4.24 -7.45
CA ASP A 100 8.23 -3.04 -8.20
C ASP A 100 6.73 -2.76 -8.07
N HIS A 101 6.19 -2.98 -6.87
CA HIS A 101 4.76 -2.81 -6.59
C HIS A 101 4.39 -1.33 -6.60
N TYR A 102 3.34 -0.96 -7.35
CA TYR A 102 2.89 0.44 -7.41
C TYR A 102 2.51 0.99 -6.02
N LEU A 103 1.98 0.12 -5.16
CA LEU A 103 1.65 0.42 -3.76
C LEU A 103 2.84 1.01 -2.95
N LEU A 104 4.10 0.75 -3.35
CA LEU A 104 5.28 1.34 -2.71
C LEU A 104 5.30 2.88 -2.84
N VAL A 105 4.74 3.45 -3.90
CA VAL A 105 4.62 4.91 -4.07
C VAL A 105 3.79 5.50 -2.94
N MET A 106 2.60 4.95 -2.73
CA MET A 106 1.66 5.39 -1.69
C MET A 106 2.19 5.11 -0.28
N ILE A 107 2.86 3.98 -0.05
CA ILE A 107 3.50 3.68 1.25
C ILE A 107 4.60 4.69 1.55
N ARG A 108 5.44 5.06 0.58
CA ARG A 108 6.50 6.06 0.77
C ARG A 108 5.92 7.43 1.04
N ARG A 109 4.87 7.83 0.32
CA ARG A 109 4.14 9.09 0.52
C ARG A 109 3.55 9.17 1.94
N ALA A 110 2.88 8.11 2.39
CA ALA A 110 2.21 8.05 3.68
C ALA A 110 3.18 7.86 4.86
N LEU A 111 4.08 6.89 4.77
CA LEU A 111 4.79 6.32 5.91
C LEU A 111 6.32 6.38 5.77
N GLY A 112 6.85 6.97 4.70
CA GLY A 112 8.29 6.95 4.39
C GLY A 112 9.17 7.42 5.56
N ARG A 113 8.74 8.44 6.31
CA ARG A 113 9.48 8.94 7.49
C ARG A 113 9.47 7.96 8.68
N HIS A 114 8.45 7.12 8.79
CA HIS A 114 8.30 6.15 9.88
C HIS A 114 8.95 4.79 9.58
N LEU A 115 9.01 4.44 8.29
CA LEU A 115 9.49 3.12 7.83
C LEU A 115 10.93 3.11 7.33
N ARG A 116 11.56 4.29 7.15
CA ARG A 116 13.00 4.37 6.87
C ARG A 116 13.77 3.68 8.00
N PRO A 117 14.59 2.66 7.68
CA PRO A 117 15.55 2.16 8.65
C PRO A 117 16.63 3.21 8.89
N TRP A 118 17.24 3.18 10.08
CA TRP A 118 18.24 4.17 10.51
C TRP A 118 19.47 4.24 9.58
N TRP A 119 19.79 3.16 8.86
CA TRP A 119 20.89 3.10 7.88
C TRP A 119 20.58 3.79 6.54
N ALA A 120 19.31 4.09 6.22
CA ALA A 120 18.92 4.75 4.96
C ALA A 120 19.01 6.29 5.00
N LEU A 121 19.48 6.87 6.10
CA LEU A 121 19.70 8.32 6.27
C LEU A 121 21.11 8.77 5.87
N TRP A 122 21.99 7.83 5.51
CA TRP A 122 23.37 8.06 5.11
C TRP A 122 23.58 7.58 3.66
N ARG A 123 23.07 8.33 2.68
CA ARG A 123 23.46 8.19 1.29
C ARG A 123 23.32 9.51 0.55
#